data_AF-A0A914W5K7-F1
#
_entry.id   AF-A0A914W5K7-F1
#
_cell.length_a   1.000
_cell.length_b   1.000
_cell.length_c   1.000
_cell.angle_alpha   90.00
_cell.angle_beta   90.00
_cell.angle_gamma   90.00
#
_symmetry.space_group_name_H-M   'P 1'
#
loop_
_entity.id
_entity.type
_entity.pdbx_description
1 polymer ?
#
loop_
_entity_poly.entity_id
_entity_poly.type
_entity_poly.pdbx_seq_one_letter_code
_entity_poly.pdbx_strand_id
1 'polypeptide(L)'
;MLFESYEKALRPVQNSTTATNVTLNPGLMSIVDTDEAHESIAIAQSHRMMWKDFYLSWDPDEYEGVKQLLIPMSWIWYPDIVVINMLALDVTLPEDKNYASIDYDGSILVTIPEVVTFHCKYHRKPTYYLLTFVLPCVIITTISIVGIFAPFNDSGDREDKVNVGLTTLLTMAVIFTVITEQMPKTSEGMPLLGNEKIPET
;
A
#
# COMPACT_ATOMS: atom_id res chain seq x y z
N MET A 1 -9.07 35.58 -25.99
CA MET A 1 -9.61 34.64 -24.97
C MET A 1 -8.43 34.01 -24.22
N LEU A 2 -8.52 33.80 -22.90
CA LEU A 2 -7.41 33.47 -21.96
C LEU A 2 -6.33 32.49 -22.45
N PHE A 3 -6.65 31.57 -23.35
CA PHE A 3 -5.76 30.53 -23.88
C PHE A 3 -5.16 30.80 -25.27
N GLU A 4 -5.51 31.91 -25.95
CA GLU A 4 -5.05 32.17 -27.33
C GLU A 4 -3.53 32.34 -27.46
N SER A 5 -2.86 32.78 -26.39
CA SER A 5 -1.41 32.97 -26.34
C SER A 5 -0.72 32.04 -25.34
N TYR A 6 -1.42 31.02 -24.84
CA TYR A 6 -0.91 30.14 -23.81
C TYR A 6 -0.16 28.96 -24.42
N GLU A 7 1.13 28.84 -24.09
CA GLU A 7 1.98 27.75 -24.54
C GLU A 7 2.18 26.75 -23.40
N LYS A 8 1.45 25.63 -23.44
CA LYS A 8 1.49 24.60 -22.39
C LYS A 8 2.83 23.86 -22.27
N ALA A 9 3.68 23.91 -23.30
CA ALA A 9 5.00 23.28 -23.26
C ALA A 9 5.98 24.07 -22.39
N LEU A 10 5.69 25.33 -22.09
CA LEU A 10 6.55 26.20 -21.32
C LEU A 10 6.07 26.30 -19.88
N ARG A 11 7.01 26.19 -18.94
CA ARG A 11 6.73 26.42 -17.52
C ARG A 11 6.28 27.87 -17.29
N PRO A 12 5.31 28.10 -16.38
CA PRO A 12 4.76 29.43 -16.15
C PRO A 12 5.72 30.26 -15.28
N VAL A 13 6.63 30.99 -15.93
CA VAL A 13 7.57 31.91 -15.27
C VAL A 13 7.59 33.26 -15.96
N GLN A 14 7.59 34.34 -15.18
CA GLN A 14 7.77 35.70 -15.71
C GLN A 14 9.20 35.96 -16.15
N ASN A 15 10.17 35.45 -15.37
CA ASN A 15 11.59 35.57 -15.65
C ASN A 15 12.21 34.18 -15.76
N SER A 16 12.97 33.91 -16.82
CA SER A 16 13.60 32.61 -17.07
C SER A 16 14.58 32.16 -15.97
N THR A 17 15.07 33.10 -15.15
CA THR A 17 15.96 32.84 -14.01
C THR A 17 15.23 32.39 -12.75
N THR A 18 13.90 32.53 -12.68
CA THR A 18 13.10 32.17 -11.50
C THR A 18 12.59 30.73 -11.58
N ALA A 19 12.47 30.06 -10.44
CA ALA A 19 11.90 28.71 -10.34
C ALA A 19 10.39 28.78 -10.09
N THR A 20 9.63 27.84 -10.65
CA THR A 20 8.20 27.68 -10.37
C THR A 20 8.06 26.85 -9.10
N ASN A 21 7.44 27.41 -8.07
CA ASN A 21 7.20 26.69 -6.83
C ASN A 21 5.94 25.83 -6.98
N VAL A 22 6.12 24.51 -6.94
CA VAL A 22 5.05 23.52 -6.94
C VAL A 22 4.95 22.93 -5.54
N THR A 23 3.78 23.05 -4.93
CA THR A 23 3.46 22.42 -3.64
C THR A 23 2.75 21.10 -3.93
N LEU A 24 3.38 19.99 -3.53
CA LEU A 24 2.79 18.65 -3.58
C LEU A 24 2.30 18.25 -2.20
N ASN A 25 1.04 17.84 -2.11
CA ASN A 25 0.44 17.31 -0.90
C ASN A 25 -0.20 15.94 -1.21
N PRO A 26 0.48 14.83 -0.86
CA PRO A 26 -0.08 13.50 -0.98
C PRO A 26 -1.10 13.25 0.15
N GLY A 27 -2.32 12.90 -0.23
CA GLY A 27 -3.38 12.48 0.68
C GLY A 27 -3.54 10.96 0.66
N LEU A 28 -3.18 10.29 1.75
CA LEU A 28 -3.48 8.88 1.93
C LEU A 28 -5.00 8.70 2.09
N MET A 29 -5.64 7.93 1.22
CA MET A 29 -7.07 7.60 1.35
C MET A 29 -7.24 6.29 2.11
N SER A 30 -6.65 5.20 1.61
CA SER A 30 -6.71 3.89 2.26
C SER A 30 -5.61 2.95 1.78
N ILE A 31 -5.35 1.90 2.56
CA ILE A 31 -4.57 0.75 2.11
C ILE A 31 -5.55 -0.18 1.39
N VAL A 32 -5.30 -0.42 0.10
CA VAL A 32 -6.16 -1.26 -0.75
C VAL A 32 -5.84 -2.72 -0.52
N ASP A 33 -4.55 -3.05 -0.57
CA ASP A 33 -4.07 -4.41 -0.40
C ASP A 33 -2.67 -4.41 0.20
N THR A 34 -2.30 -5.52 0.81
CA THR A 34 -0.99 -5.74 1.42
C THR A 34 -0.57 -7.18 1.16
N ASP A 35 0.41 -7.33 0.30
CA ASP A 35 1.07 -8.60 0.04
C ASP A 35 2.35 -8.67 0.88
N GLU A 36 2.20 -9.27 2.05
CA GLU A 36 3.31 -9.50 2.97
C GLU A 36 4.34 -10.51 2.43
N ALA A 37 3.98 -11.30 1.42
CA ALA A 37 4.85 -12.30 0.81
C ALA A 37 5.83 -11.75 -0.20
N HIS A 38 5.32 -10.83 -1.01
CA HIS A 38 6.10 -10.15 -2.03
C HIS A 38 6.55 -8.75 -1.59
N GLU A 39 6.46 -8.45 -0.28
CA GLU A 39 6.86 -7.16 0.31
C GLU A 39 6.23 -5.96 -0.43
N SER A 40 4.94 -6.07 -0.78
CA SER A 40 4.25 -5.03 -1.54
C SER A 40 3.00 -4.52 -0.85
N ILE A 41 2.78 -3.20 -0.96
CA ILE A 41 1.59 -2.53 -0.43
C ILE A 41 0.92 -1.73 -1.54
N ALA A 42 -0.37 -1.95 -1.75
CA ALA A 42 -1.18 -1.15 -2.65
C ALA A 42 -1.91 -0.08 -1.84
N ILE A 43 -1.69 1.19 -2.19
CA ILE A 43 -2.22 2.34 -1.47
C ILE A 43 -3.07 3.17 -2.42
N ALA A 44 -4.32 3.42 -2.04
CA ALA A 44 -5.15 4.45 -2.66
C ALA A 44 -4.77 5.81 -2.07
N GLN A 45 -4.32 6.72 -2.92
CA GLN A 45 -3.92 8.07 -2.54
C GLN A 45 -4.39 9.10 -3.55
N SER A 46 -4.55 10.34 -3.09
CA SER A 46 -4.81 11.49 -3.94
C SER A 46 -3.62 12.42 -3.91
N HIS A 47 -3.02 12.71 -5.05
CA HIS A 47 -1.98 13.72 -5.14
C HIS A 47 -2.60 15.08 -5.45
N ARG A 48 -2.49 15.99 -4.47
CA ARG A 48 -2.90 17.39 -4.64
C ARG A 48 -1.66 18.21 -5.00
N MET A 49 -1.71 18.87 -6.15
CA MET A 49 -0.70 19.80 -6.61
C MET A 49 -1.25 21.20 -6.60
N MET A 50 -0.43 22.14 -6.14
CA MET A 50 -0.74 23.56 -6.17
C MET A 50 0.45 24.34 -6.68
N TRP A 51 0.23 25.16 -7.71
CA TRP A 51 1.23 26.07 -8.24
C TRP A 51 0.55 27.37 -8.68
N LYS A 52 1.36 28.38 -9.01
CA LYS A 52 0.87 29.67 -9.49
C LYS A 52 1.30 29.88 -10.93
N ASP A 53 0.34 30.19 -11.80
CA ASP A 53 0.53 30.52 -13.19
C ASP A 53 0.06 31.96 -13.46
N PHE A 54 1.01 32.84 -13.77
CA PHE A 54 0.75 34.26 -14.00
C PHE A 54 0.06 34.54 -15.35
N TYR A 55 0.10 33.60 -16.29
CA TYR A 55 -0.55 33.76 -17.60
C TYR A 55 -2.04 33.42 -17.54
N LEU A 56 -2.47 32.73 -16.49
CA LEU A 56 -3.84 32.29 -16.28
C LEU A 56 -4.55 33.06 -15.16
N SER A 57 -4.08 34.28 -14.85
CA SER A 57 -4.78 35.22 -13.98
C SER A 57 -5.68 36.15 -14.80
N TRP A 58 -6.86 36.49 -14.27
CA TRP A 58 -7.78 37.45 -14.89
C TRP A 58 -8.43 38.34 -13.83
N ASP A 59 -8.96 39.48 -14.25
CA ASP A 59 -9.76 40.35 -13.38
C ASP A 59 -11.22 39.86 -13.36
N PRO A 60 -11.78 39.47 -12.20
CA PRO A 60 -13.18 39.05 -12.11
C PRO A 60 -14.17 40.10 -12.65
N ASP A 61 -13.86 41.39 -12.53
CA ASP A 61 -14.77 42.46 -12.96
C ASP A 61 -14.94 42.51 -14.49
N GLU A 62 -13.94 42.04 -15.25
CA GLU A 62 -14.00 41.92 -16.72
C GLU A 62 -14.80 40.70 -17.19
N TYR A 63 -15.03 39.72 -16.31
CA TYR A 63 -15.62 38.42 -16.63
C TYR A 63 -16.81 38.10 -15.71
N GLU A 64 -17.74 39.05 -15.55
CA GLU A 64 -19.00 38.87 -14.80
C GLU A 64 -18.83 38.35 -13.35
N GLY A 65 -17.70 38.64 -12.72
CA GLY A 65 -17.38 38.22 -11.36
C GLY A 65 -16.92 36.76 -11.23
N VAL A 66 -16.54 36.09 -12.33
CA VAL A 66 -16.02 34.71 -12.28
C VAL A 66 -14.68 34.70 -11.53
N LYS A 67 -14.63 33.97 -10.41
CA LYS A 67 -13.42 33.85 -9.56
C LYS A 67 -12.67 32.54 -9.72
N GLN A 68 -13.33 31.52 -10.25
CA GLN A 68 -12.80 30.17 -10.37
C GLN A 68 -13.26 29.56 -11.69
N LEU A 69 -12.36 28.82 -12.34
CA LEU A 69 -12.62 28.14 -13.60
C LEU A 69 -12.17 26.69 -13.49
N LEU A 70 -13.00 25.77 -13.98
CA LEU A 70 -12.66 24.35 -14.08
C LEU A 70 -12.37 24.02 -15.54
N ILE A 71 -11.18 23.52 -15.83
CA ILE A 71 -10.76 23.15 -17.19
C ILE A 71 -10.11 21.77 -17.21
N PRO A 72 -10.08 21.08 -18.35
CA PRO A 72 -9.28 19.86 -18.51
C PRO A 72 -7.79 20.16 -18.28
N MET A 73 -7.07 19.25 -17.61
CA MET A 73 -5.64 19.45 -17.34
C MET A 73 -4.79 19.48 -18.63
N SER A 74 -5.29 18.88 -19.72
CA SER A 74 -4.60 18.82 -21.03
C SER A 74 -4.38 20.18 -21.71
N TRP A 75 -5.07 21.22 -21.23
CA TRP A 75 -4.99 22.59 -21.76
C TRP A 75 -3.93 23.45 -21.07
N ILE A 76 -3.38 22.98 -19.96
CA ILE A 76 -2.41 23.74 -19.15
C ILE A 76 -1.10 23.01 -18.99
N TRP A 77 -0.06 23.76 -18.64
CA TRP A 77 1.18 23.18 -18.14
C TRP A 77 0.94 22.56 -16.77
N TYR A 78 1.48 21.36 -16.54
CA TYR A 78 1.54 20.72 -15.21
C TYR A 78 2.90 20.02 -15.07
N PRO A 79 3.41 19.86 -13.84
CA PRO A 79 4.70 19.22 -13.61
C PRO A 79 4.60 17.69 -13.76
N ASP A 80 5.62 17.08 -14.36
CA ASP A 80 5.77 15.63 -14.39
C ASP A 80 6.24 15.13 -13.01
N ILE A 81 5.39 14.36 -12.32
CA ILE A 81 5.71 13.75 -11.02
C ILE A 81 5.85 12.24 -11.19
N VAL A 82 6.96 11.70 -10.69
CA VAL A 82 7.20 10.25 -10.69
C VAL A 82 7.44 9.79 -9.26
N VAL A 83 6.75 8.73 -8.87
CA VAL A 83 6.93 8.10 -7.57
C VAL A 83 8.12 7.13 -7.63
N ILE A 84 9.18 7.45 -6.89
CA ILE A 84 10.36 6.60 -6.78
C ILE A 84 10.03 5.42 -5.84
N ASN A 85 10.49 4.21 -6.18
CA ASN A 85 10.20 2.93 -5.48
C ASN A 85 8.79 2.37 -5.65
N MET A 86 8.14 2.77 -6.73
CA MET A 86 6.88 2.22 -7.16
C MET A 86 7.09 0.92 -7.95
N LEU A 87 6.29 -0.10 -7.64
CA LEU A 87 6.25 -1.37 -8.34
C LEU A 87 5.23 -1.36 -9.49
N ALA A 88 4.07 -0.73 -9.28
CA ALA A 88 3.01 -0.63 -10.27
C ALA A 88 2.12 0.60 -10.03
N LEU A 89 1.61 1.19 -11.13
CA LEU A 89 0.58 2.23 -11.11
C LEU A 89 -0.71 1.60 -11.58
N ASP A 90 -1.77 1.74 -10.80
CA ASP A 90 -3.11 1.55 -11.32
C ASP A 90 -3.81 2.91 -11.38
N VAL A 91 -3.99 3.38 -12.62
CA VAL A 91 -4.56 4.69 -12.91
C VAL A 91 -6.07 4.58 -12.78
N THR A 92 -6.62 5.14 -11.71
CA THR A 92 -8.06 5.03 -11.43
C THR A 92 -8.95 5.87 -12.36
N LEU A 93 -8.41 6.98 -12.87
CA LEU A 93 -9.11 7.88 -13.78
C LEU A 93 -8.30 8.08 -15.07
N PRO A 94 -8.91 7.84 -16.24
CA PRO A 94 -8.35 8.23 -17.53
C PRO A 94 -7.89 9.70 -17.53
N GLU A 95 -6.75 9.97 -18.15
CA GLU A 95 -6.09 11.28 -18.15
C GLU A 95 -7.00 12.41 -18.69
N ASP A 96 -7.88 12.09 -19.64
CA ASP A 96 -8.87 13.00 -20.25
C ASP A 96 -9.96 13.46 -19.28
N LYS A 97 -10.11 12.81 -18.13
CA LYS A 97 -11.08 13.16 -17.08
C LYS A 97 -10.47 13.89 -15.89
N ASN A 98 -9.18 14.21 -15.95
CA ASN A 98 -8.55 14.99 -14.89
C ASN A 98 -8.77 16.50 -15.16
N TYR A 99 -9.43 17.17 -14.22
CA TYR A 99 -9.70 18.60 -14.29
C TYR A 99 -8.79 19.38 -13.33
N ALA A 100 -8.42 20.58 -13.75
CA ALA A 100 -7.71 21.56 -12.95
C ALA A 100 -8.67 22.70 -12.57
N SER A 101 -8.60 23.10 -11.31
CA SER A 101 -9.26 24.29 -10.82
C SER A 101 -8.28 25.45 -10.86
N ILE A 102 -8.66 26.54 -11.53
CA ILE A 102 -7.88 27.77 -11.61
C ILE A 102 -8.66 28.86 -10.89
N ASP A 103 -8.02 29.54 -9.96
CA ASP A 103 -8.53 30.76 -9.35
C ASP A 103 -8.07 32.01 -10.13
N TYR A 104 -8.84 33.08 -10.06
CA TYR A 104 -8.60 34.34 -10.77
C TYR A 104 -7.22 34.96 -10.52
N ASP A 105 -6.60 34.64 -9.38
CA ASP A 105 -5.27 35.12 -9.01
C ASP A 105 -4.12 34.33 -9.65
N GLY A 106 -4.46 33.36 -10.52
CA GLY A 106 -3.53 32.46 -11.19
C GLY A 106 -3.15 31.23 -10.35
N SER A 107 -3.77 31.01 -9.19
CA SER A 107 -3.52 29.80 -8.41
C SER A 107 -4.21 28.60 -9.05
N ILE A 108 -3.44 27.54 -9.31
CA ILE A 108 -3.95 26.32 -9.90
C ILE A 108 -3.90 25.21 -8.86
N LEU A 109 -5.02 24.51 -8.72
CA LEU A 109 -5.19 23.36 -7.86
C LEU A 109 -5.61 22.16 -8.70
N VAL A 110 -4.81 21.11 -8.63
CA VAL A 110 -5.08 19.81 -9.26
C VAL A 110 -5.13 18.75 -8.18
N THR A 111 -6.09 17.81 -8.29
CA THR A 111 -6.17 16.63 -7.41
C THR A 111 -6.39 15.39 -8.27
N ILE A 112 -5.42 14.47 -8.27
CA ILE A 112 -5.46 13.23 -9.05
C ILE A 112 -5.53 12.05 -8.07
N PRO A 113 -6.59 11.23 -8.09
CA PRO A 113 -6.66 9.97 -7.35
C PRO A 113 -5.96 8.84 -8.12
N GLU A 114 -5.16 8.04 -7.42
CA GLU A 114 -4.45 6.90 -7.98
C GLU A 114 -4.23 5.79 -6.96
N VAL A 115 -4.02 4.56 -7.44
CA VAL A 115 -3.58 3.44 -6.61
C VAL A 115 -2.13 3.14 -6.96
N VAL A 116 -1.25 3.32 -5.99
CA VAL A 116 0.20 3.11 -6.16
C VAL A 116 0.63 1.91 -5.34
N THR A 117 1.31 0.98 -6.01
CA THR A 117 1.92 -0.17 -5.36
C THR A 117 3.37 0.13 -5.05
N PHE A 118 3.76 0.01 -3.78
CA PHE A 118 5.12 0.29 -3.30
C PHE A 118 5.81 -0.98 -2.81
N HIS A 119 7.14 -1.01 -2.92
CA HIS A 119 7.95 -2.00 -2.21
C HIS A 119 8.10 -1.58 -0.74
N CYS A 120 7.60 -2.40 0.19
CA CYS A 120 7.58 -2.13 1.62
C CYS A 120 8.10 -3.35 2.41
N LYS A 121 9.17 -3.14 3.17
CA LYS A 121 9.73 -4.20 4.02
C LYS A 121 8.91 -4.35 5.30
N TYR A 122 8.24 -5.48 5.46
CA TYR A 122 7.45 -5.78 6.65
C TYR A 122 8.31 -6.35 7.78
N HIS A 123 8.16 -5.81 9.00
CA HIS A 123 8.76 -6.40 10.20
C HIS A 123 7.67 -7.05 11.05
N ARG A 124 7.68 -8.38 11.11
CA ARG A 124 6.64 -9.17 11.76
C ARG A 124 6.84 -9.20 13.27
N LYS A 125 5.76 -8.92 14.02
CA LYS A 125 5.68 -9.25 15.45
C LYS A 125 4.90 -10.55 15.60
N PRO A 126 5.57 -11.69 15.78
CA PRO A 126 4.90 -13.00 15.73
C PRO A 126 4.01 -13.27 16.94
N THR A 127 4.06 -12.45 18.01
CA THR A 127 3.38 -12.71 19.28
C THR A 127 1.88 -13.00 19.12
N TYR A 128 1.16 -12.23 18.30
CA TYR A 128 -0.27 -12.46 18.09
C TYR A 128 -0.57 -13.74 17.30
N TYR A 129 0.22 -14.02 16.26
CA TYR A 129 0.10 -15.24 15.47
C TYR A 129 0.44 -16.49 16.30
N LEU A 130 1.50 -16.41 17.10
CA LEU A 130 1.87 -17.48 18.02
C LEU A 130 0.78 -17.70 19.07
N LEU A 131 0.21 -16.65 19.66
CA LEU A 131 -0.84 -16.81 20.66
C LEU A 131 -2.13 -17.40 20.05
N THR A 132 -2.54 -16.91 18.88
CA THR A 132 -3.76 -17.36 18.19
C THR A 132 -3.62 -18.76 17.56
N PHE A 133 -2.41 -19.17 17.15
CA PHE A 133 -2.18 -20.50 16.56
C PHE A 133 -1.67 -21.56 17.55
N VAL A 134 -0.87 -21.20 18.56
CA VAL A 134 -0.41 -22.14 19.60
C VAL A 134 -1.56 -22.52 20.53
N LEU A 135 -2.47 -21.60 20.82
CA LEU A 135 -3.63 -21.85 21.69
C LEU A 135 -4.52 -23.00 21.19
N PRO A 136 -4.99 -23.05 19.92
CA PRO A 136 -5.77 -24.19 19.44
C PRO A 136 -4.95 -25.49 19.43
N CYS A 137 -3.64 -25.44 19.16
CA CYS A 137 -2.76 -26.62 19.25
C CYS A 137 -2.65 -27.13 20.70
N VAL A 138 -2.51 -26.25 21.69
CA VAL A 138 -2.49 -26.61 23.11
C VAL A 138 -3.85 -27.18 23.54
N ILE A 139 -4.97 -26.63 23.07
CA ILE A 139 -6.30 -27.17 23.37
C ILE A 139 -6.50 -28.55 22.74
N ILE A 140 -6.14 -28.73 21.47
CA ILE A 140 -6.30 -30.02 20.77
C ILE A 140 -5.38 -31.09 21.39
N THR A 141 -4.14 -30.75 21.73
CA THR A 141 -3.20 -31.69 22.36
C THR A 141 -3.65 -32.08 23.76
N THR A 142 -4.13 -31.12 24.57
CA THR A 142 -4.68 -31.43 25.90
C THR A 142 -5.95 -32.28 25.83
N ILE A 143 -6.87 -32.00 24.90
CA ILE A 143 -8.06 -32.84 24.66
C ILE A 143 -7.65 -34.26 24.22
N SER A 144 -6.66 -34.38 23.33
CA SER A 144 -6.18 -35.68 22.85
C SER A 144 -5.56 -36.51 23.96
N ILE A 145 -4.73 -35.89 24.81
CA ILE A 145 -4.11 -36.54 25.97
C ILE A 145 -5.20 -36.98 26.95
N VAL A 146 -6.16 -36.11 27.28
CA VAL A 146 -7.28 -36.47 28.17
C VAL A 146 -8.12 -37.60 27.57
N GLY A 147 -8.43 -37.58 26.27
CA GLY A 147 -9.20 -38.62 25.59
C GLY A 147 -8.52 -39.99 25.58
N ILE A 148 -7.18 -40.02 25.49
CA ILE A 148 -6.39 -41.27 25.52
C ILE A 148 -6.26 -41.82 26.95
N PHE A 149 -6.06 -40.95 27.95
CA PHE A 149 -5.78 -41.34 29.33
C PHE A 149 -7.00 -41.35 30.27
N ALA A 150 -8.18 -40.90 29.85
CA ALA A 150 -9.38 -40.89 30.68
C ALA A 150 -9.84 -42.32 31.03
N PRO A 151 -9.91 -42.68 32.34
CA PRO A 151 -10.32 -44.01 32.79
C PRO A 151 -11.84 -44.25 32.71
N PHE A 152 -12.64 -43.23 32.39
CA PHE A 152 -14.11 -43.28 32.37
C PHE A 152 -14.70 -44.05 31.18
N ASN A 153 -13.89 -44.43 30.19
CA ASN A 153 -14.31 -45.23 29.05
C ASN A 153 -13.55 -46.57 29.03
N ASP A 154 -13.78 -47.36 30.07
CA ASP A 154 -13.29 -48.75 30.20
C ASP A 154 -14.10 -49.75 29.35
N SER A 155 -15.15 -49.26 28.68
CA SER A 155 -16.04 -50.03 27.80
C SER A 155 -15.80 -49.80 26.30
N GLY A 156 -14.92 -48.86 25.92
CA GLY A 156 -14.63 -48.54 24.52
C GLY A 156 -13.43 -49.34 23.98
N ASP A 157 -13.57 -49.90 22.77
CA ASP A 157 -12.52 -50.67 22.11
C ASP A 157 -11.24 -49.85 21.94
N ARG A 158 -10.07 -50.49 22.07
CA ARG A 158 -8.75 -49.84 21.88
C ARG A 158 -8.63 -49.13 20.54
N GLU A 159 -9.40 -49.57 19.54
CA GLU A 159 -9.46 -49.00 18.20
C GLU A 159 -9.97 -47.55 18.20
N ASP A 160 -10.97 -47.23 19.03
CA ASP A 160 -11.54 -45.87 19.11
C ASP A 160 -10.52 -44.86 19.66
N LYS A 161 -9.71 -45.28 20.64
CA LYS A 161 -8.64 -44.45 21.23
C LYS A 161 -7.52 -44.18 20.23
N VAL A 162 -7.16 -45.19 19.42
CA VAL A 162 -6.15 -45.05 18.35
C VAL A 162 -6.67 -44.16 17.21
N ASN A 163 -7.95 -44.31 16.83
CA ASN A 163 -8.58 -43.50 15.80
C ASN A 163 -8.64 -42.01 16.16
N VAL A 164 -8.98 -41.69 17.42
CA VAL A 164 -8.94 -40.30 17.92
C VAL A 164 -7.51 -39.73 17.86
N GLY A 165 -6.48 -40.51 18.22
CA GLY A 165 -5.09 -40.06 18.12
C GLY A 165 -4.61 -39.83 16.67
N LEU A 166 -5.03 -40.69 15.73
CA LEU A 166 -4.67 -40.54 14.31
C LEU A 166 -5.34 -39.33 13.67
N THR A 167 -6.62 -39.11 13.96
CA THR A 167 -7.36 -37.96 13.43
C THR A 167 -6.83 -36.64 13.95
N THR A 168 -6.44 -36.53 15.23
CA THR A 168 -5.86 -35.28 15.78
C THR A 168 -4.48 -34.98 15.24
N LEU A 169 -3.67 -36.00 14.95
CA LEU A 169 -2.38 -35.83 14.27
C LEU A 169 -2.55 -35.37 12.82
N LEU A 170 -3.51 -35.96 12.09
CA LEU A 170 -3.84 -35.55 10.73
C LEU A 170 -4.40 -34.12 10.68
N THR A 171 -5.32 -33.75 11.58
CA THR A 171 -5.86 -32.39 11.63
C THR A 171 -4.80 -31.35 11.99
N MET A 172 -3.90 -31.66 12.94
CA MET A 172 -2.77 -30.77 13.27
C MET A 172 -1.84 -30.57 12.08
N ALA A 173 -1.51 -31.64 11.34
CA ALA A 173 -0.67 -31.56 10.15
C ALA A 173 -1.32 -30.73 9.03
N VAL A 174 -2.62 -30.89 8.81
CA VAL A 174 -3.38 -30.09 7.84
C VAL A 174 -3.40 -28.61 8.24
N ILE A 175 -3.71 -28.30 9.50
CA ILE A 175 -3.72 -26.92 10.02
C ILE A 175 -2.33 -26.28 9.88
N PHE A 176 -1.26 -27.02 10.22
CA PHE A 176 0.10 -26.54 10.06
C PHE A 176 0.43 -26.24 8.59
N THR A 177 0.01 -27.11 7.66
CA THR A 177 0.24 -26.93 6.23
C THR A 177 -0.46 -25.66 5.72
N VAL A 178 -1.73 -25.45 6.06
CA VAL A 178 -2.47 -24.23 5.70
C VAL A 178 -1.78 -22.97 6.23
N ILE A 179 -1.31 -23.00 7.47
CA ILE A 179 -0.60 -21.85 8.08
C ILE A 179 0.73 -21.57 7.35
N THR A 180 1.49 -22.62 6.99
CA THR A 180 2.75 -22.45 6.24
C THR A 180 2.55 -21.97 4.81
N GLU A 181 1.35 -22.13 4.23
CA GLU A 181 1.01 -21.60 2.92
C GLU A 181 0.61 -20.12 2.97
N GLN A 182 -0.04 -19.68 4.05
CA GLN A 182 -0.42 -18.27 4.26
C GLN A 182 0.78 -17.41 4.70
N MET A 183 1.80 -18.02 5.33
CA MET A 183 3.06 -17.35 5.58
C MET A 183 3.93 -17.39 4.31
N PRO A 184 4.55 -16.27 3.92
CA PRO A 184 5.45 -16.28 2.79
C PRO A 184 6.65 -17.17 3.05
N LYS A 185 7.15 -17.76 1.99
CA LYS A 185 8.41 -18.50 2.00
C LYS A 185 9.59 -17.51 1.92
N THR A 186 9.71 -16.58 2.87
CA THR A 186 10.94 -15.77 3.00
C THR A 186 11.99 -16.59 3.75
N SER A 187 12.57 -17.55 3.04
CA SER A 187 13.81 -18.22 3.42
C SER A 187 15.01 -17.41 2.92
N GLU A 188 15.09 -16.13 3.27
CA GLU A 188 16.38 -15.44 3.21
C GLU A 188 17.13 -15.67 4.52
N GLY A 189 17.92 -16.75 4.51
CA GLY A 189 19.18 -16.89 5.24
C GLY A 189 19.13 -16.90 6.77
N MET A 190 19.34 -18.07 7.35
CA MET A 190 20.15 -18.14 8.57
C MET A 190 21.59 -17.77 8.19
N PRO A 191 22.17 -16.70 8.74
CA PRO A 191 23.53 -16.87 9.28
C PRO A 191 23.86 -15.90 10.43
N LEU A 192 24.00 -16.40 11.66
CA LEU A 192 24.68 -15.67 12.75
C LEU A 192 25.62 -16.55 13.60
N LEU A 193 26.16 -17.62 13.03
CA LEU A 193 27.28 -18.39 13.63
C LEU A 193 28.52 -18.48 12.72
N GLY A 194 28.63 -17.62 11.70
CA GLY A 194 29.65 -17.73 10.65
C GLY A 194 30.39 -16.45 10.29
N ASN A 195 30.47 -15.46 11.18
CA ASN A 195 31.27 -14.25 10.94
C ASN A 195 32.10 -13.87 12.18
N GLU A 196 32.97 -14.76 12.62
CA GLU A 196 34.24 -14.31 13.20
C GLU A 196 35.28 -14.31 12.09
N LYS A 197 35.58 -13.11 11.58
CA LYS A 197 36.80 -12.88 10.81
C LYS A 197 37.98 -13.10 11.74
N ILE A 198 38.69 -14.21 11.57
CA ILE A 198 40.05 -14.37 12.07
C ILE A 198 40.93 -13.41 11.24
N PRO A 199 41.63 -12.44 11.85
CA PRO A 199 42.56 -11.61 11.12
C PRO A 199 43.79 -12.45 10.75
N GLU A 200 44.05 -12.63 9.45
CA GLU A 200 45.33 -13.17 8.97
C GLU A 200 46.45 -12.16 9.27
N THR A 201 47.49 -12.66 9.93
CA THR A 201 48.78 -12.00 10.23
C THR A 201 49.68 -11.91 9.01
#